data_AF-A0A7S0HIZ8-F1
#
_entry.id   AF-A0A7S0HIZ8-F1
#
_cell.length_a   1.000
_cell.length_b   1.000
_cell.length_c   1.000
_cell.angle_alpha   90.00
_cell.angle_beta   90.00
_cell.angle_gamma   90.00
#
_symmetry.space_group_name_H-M   'P 1'
#
loop_
_entity.id
_entity.type
_entity.pdbx_description
1 polymer ?
#
loop_
_entity_poly.entity_id
_entity_poly.type
_entity_poly.pdbx_seq_one_letter_code
_entity_poly.pdbx_strand_id
1 'polypeptide(L)'
;PPGSSAPAAAGPPGSSASAVAAADADALAREASGGPSTRLLVVQHQLPFNVSRTLDGTWWGSWDDGSLLATSVQGGRHLMGSLDVEVVFIGVPKLPAGTADLDAKEQAALQSLLRENSCIAVFLPNQLTKAHFSYSFTVLWPLLHNQVPDQHAGGQGGDGALVSSWWKGYVTSNEAFASTVKQSLRAGDMVWVHSHPLLLVPSALRQARIPPSCTVSFFLHTPFPSPEVWRVLPHRTQLLQGLLASHVIGFHLFEYARHFMTSCRRLLALGENVGAGPAGGVLSIDLGSRRATITVSHVGIDCEVIRHRLRPPQGAQQR
;
A
#
# COMPACT_ATOMS: atom_id res chain seq x y z
N PRO A 1 48.52 -4.87 -48.70
CA PRO A 1 47.15 -4.30 -48.51
C PRO A 1 46.46 -5.02 -47.34
N PRO A 2 45.86 -4.27 -46.40
CA PRO A 2 45.94 -4.56 -44.97
C PRO A 2 44.63 -5.09 -44.37
N GLY A 3 44.68 -5.59 -43.13
CA GLY A 3 43.49 -5.88 -42.34
C GLY A 3 43.75 -6.67 -41.06
N SER A 4 44.59 -6.15 -40.16
CA SER A 4 44.72 -6.68 -38.78
C SER A 4 43.70 -5.99 -37.86
N SER A 5 42.75 -6.73 -37.31
CA SER A 5 41.87 -6.28 -36.22
C SER A 5 42.19 -7.04 -34.92
N ALA A 6 42.62 -6.29 -33.91
CA ALA A 6 42.72 -6.74 -32.53
C ALA A 6 41.34 -6.66 -31.84
N PRO A 7 41.03 -7.51 -30.85
CA PRO A 7 39.80 -7.39 -30.08
C PRO A 7 39.94 -6.34 -28.96
N ALA A 8 38.86 -5.56 -28.79
CA ALA A 8 38.74 -4.47 -27.84
C ALA A 8 38.62 -4.94 -26.38
N ALA A 9 39.20 -4.15 -25.48
CA ALA A 9 39.24 -4.34 -24.03
C ALA A 9 37.86 -4.25 -23.36
N ALA A 10 37.66 -5.09 -22.33
CA ALA A 10 36.52 -5.06 -21.43
C ALA A 10 36.52 -3.79 -20.56
N GLY A 11 35.39 -3.10 -20.48
CA GLY A 11 35.14 -1.99 -19.56
C GLY A 11 34.83 -2.47 -18.12
N PRO A 12 35.00 -1.61 -17.10
CA PRO A 12 34.92 -2.03 -15.70
C PRO A 12 33.47 -2.19 -15.21
N PRO A 13 33.21 -3.06 -14.21
CA PRO A 13 31.91 -3.18 -13.58
C PRO A 13 31.78 -2.09 -12.50
N GLY A 14 31.24 -0.93 -12.85
CA GLY A 14 31.15 0.21 -11.94
C GLY A 14 29.78 0.88 -11.97
N SER A 15 28.81 0.36 -11.21
CA SER A 15 27.63 1.15 -10.80
C SER A 15 26.86 0.55 -9.62
N SER A 16 26.82 -0.78 -9.48
CA SER A 16 26.07 -1.43 -8.38
C SER A 16 26.78 -1.38 -7.02
N ALA A 17 28.10 -1.59 -6.98
CA ALA A 17 28.87 -1.59 -5.73
C ALA A 17 28.90 -0.21 -5.03
N SER A 18 28.87 0.87 -5.80
CA SER A 18 28.88 2.26 -5.30
C SER A 18 27.57 2.61 -4.59
N ALA A 19 26.42 2.16 -5.12
CA ALA A 19 25.12 2.43 -4.52
C ALA A 19 24.89 1.63 -3.22
N VAL A 20 25.43 0.40 -3.13
CA VAL A 20 25.38 -0.42 -1.91
C VAL A 20 26.26 0.19 -0.82
N ALA A 21 27.48 0.60 -1.15
CA ALA A 21 28.38 1.26 -0.20
C ALA A 21 27.84 2.59 0.33
N ALA A 22 27.11 3.35 -0.51
CA ALA A 22 26.47 4.60 -0.08
C ALA A 22 25.28 4.37 0.87
N ALA A 23 24.52 3.28 0.67
CA ALA A 23 23.42 2.91 1.56
C ALA A 23 23.94 2.42 2.92
N ASP A 24 25.04 1.65 2.94
CA ASP A 24 25.70 1.20 4.18
C ASP A 24 26.29 2.38 4.97
N ALA A 25 26.85 3.39 4.28
CA ALA A 25 27.37 4.58 4.92
C ALA A 25 26.29 5.46 5.56
N ASP A 26 25.10 5.57 4.93
CA ASP A 26 23.96 6.32 5.48
C ASP A 26 23.34 5.60 6.69
N ALA A 27 23.31 4.26 6.66
CA ALA A 27 22.89 3.44 7.80
C ALA A 27 23.85 3.58 9.00
N LEU A 28 25.16 3.52 8.77
CA LEU A 28 26.19 3.70 9.80
C LEU A 28 26.19 5.11 10.42
N ALA A 29 25.94 6.16 9.60
CA ALA A 29 25.80 7.53 10.08
C ALA A 29 24.53 7.72 10.95
N ARG A 30 23.50 6.92 10.73
CA ARG A 30 22.24 6.94 11.49
C ARG A 30 22.34 6.24 12.83
N GLU A 31 23.03 5.10 12.90
CA GLU A 31 23.39 4.48 14.18
C GLU A 31 24.20 5.46 15.07
N ALA A 32 25.06 6.27 14.46
CA ALA A 32 25.84 7.29 15.18
C ALA A 32 25.01 8.52 15.65
N SER A 33 23.80 8.73 15.11
CA SER A 33 22.95 9.90 15.44
C SER A 33 21.75 9.57 16.34
N GLY A 34 21.58 8.31 16.77
CA GLY A 34 20.56 7.91 17.75
C GLY A 34 19.11 8.00 17.27
N GLY A 35 18.89 8.17 15.97
CA GLY A 35 17.55 8.09 15.36
C GLY A 35 17.13 6.65 15.08
N PRO A 36 15.83 6.38 14.85
CA PRO A 36 15.34 5.03 14.57
C PRO A 36 16.05 4.45 13.35
N SER A 37 16.57 3.22 13.52
CA SER A 37 17.37 2.53 12.48
C SER A 37 16.58 2.23 11.21
N THR A 38 15.25 2.14 11.30
CA THR A 38 14.37 1.68 10.23
C THR A 38 13.19 2.63 10.02
N ARG A 39 12.81 2.87 8.77
CA ARG A 39 11.66 3.70 8.40
C ARG A 39 10.64 2.90 7.56
N LEU A 40 9.38 3.04 7.94
CA LEU A 40 8.23 2.34 7.39
C LEU A 40 7.20 3.33 6.85
N LEU A 41 6.94 3.26 5.55
CA LEU A 41 5.88 4.00 4.87
C LEU A 41 4.63 3.13 4.82
N VAL A 42 3.64 3.46 5.64
CA VAL A 42 2.34 2.78 5.67
C VAL A 42 1.41 3.45 4.67
N VAL A 43 1.10 2.75 3.58
CA VAL A 43 0.28 3.24 2.49
C VAL A 43 -1.13 2.67 2.61
N GLN A 44 -2.10 3.53 2.86
CA GLN A 44 -3.51 3.17 3.03
C GLN A 44 -4.42 4.14 2.28
N HIS A 45 -5.64 3.70 1.96
CA HIS A 45 -6.56 4.48 1.12
C HIS A 45 -6.84 5.88 1.70
N GLN A 46 -7.23 5.97 2.98
CA GLN A 46 -7.45 7.23 3.68
C GLN A 46 -6.42 7.42 4.79
N LEU A 47 -5.98 8.65 4.99
CA LEU A 47 -5.10 8.97 6.11
C LEU A 47 -5.81 8.71 7.45
N PRO A 48 -5.05 8.29 8.49
CA PRO A 48 -5.57 8.11 9.85
C PRO A 48 -5.66 9.45 10.60
N PHE A 49 -5.83 10.55 9.87
CA PHE A 49 -5.85 11.91 10.39
C PHE A 49 -7.01 12.66 9.75
N ASN A 50 -7.96 13.08 10.58
CA ASN A 50 -9.12 13.86 10.19
C ASN A 50 -8.70 15.32 10.06
N VAL A 51 -9.14 15.99 9.00
CA VAL A 51 -8.77 17.39 8.74
C VAL A 51 -10.03 18.24 8.57
N SER A 52 -9.97 19.43 9.14
CA SER A 52 -11.02 20.43 9.13
C SER A 52 -10.41 21.79 8.81
N ARG A 53 -11.25 22.69 8.31
CA ARG A 53 -10.84 24.05 7.94
C ARG A 53 -11.67 25.07 8.71
N THR A 54 -11.01 26.04 9.30
CA THR A 54 -11.65 27.19 9.94
C THR A 54 -12.08 28.23 8.90
N LEU A 55 -12.91 29.20 9.30
CA LEU A 55 -13.47 30.22 8.41
C LEU A 55 -12.40 31.16 7.81
N ASP A 56 -11.30 31.37 8.53
CA ASP A 56 -10.10 32.09 8.09
C ASP A 56 -9.24 31.30 7.09
N GLY A 57 -9.62 30.05 6.80
CA GLY A 57 -8.96 29.19 5.83
C GLY A 57 -7.82 28.34 6.40
N THR A 58 -7.56 28.41 7.71
CA THR A 58 -6.52 27.63 8.40
C THR A 58 -6.93 26.15 8.54
N TRP A 59 -5.97 25.24 8.32
CA TRP A 59 -6.18 23.80 8.50
C TRP A 59 -5.86 23.37 9.93
N TRP A 60 -6.70 22.50 10.49
CA TRP A 60 -6.43 21.80 11.74
C TRP A 60 -6.96 20.37 11.64
N GLY A 61 -6.58 19.52 12.58
CA GLY A 61 -7.03 18.13 12.55
C GLY A 61 -6.69 17.34 13.81
N SER A 62 -7.10 16.08 13.80
CA SER A 62 -6.84 15.14 14.87
C SER A 62 -6.72 13.73 14.34
N TRP A 63 -6.04 12.87 15.09
CA TRP A 63 -5.98 11.44 14.78
C TRP A 63 -7.37 10.81 14.77
N ASP A 64 -7.60 9.92 13.82
CA ASP A 64 -8.85 9.19 13.69
C ASP A 64 -8.85 7.94 14.54
N ASP A 65 -9.56 7.96 15.67
CA ASP A 65 -9.73 6.77 16.51
C ASP A 65 -10.49 5.64 15.81
N GLY A 66 -11.22 5.91 14.74
CA GLY A 66 -11.86 4.89 13.92
C GLY A 66 -10.91 4.16 12.95
N SER A 67 -9.66 4.63 12.80
CA SER A 67 -8.75 4.07 11.80
C SER A 67 -8.21 2.70 12.21
N LEU A 68 -8.12 1.81 11.22
CA LEU A 68 -7.66 0.43 11.39
C LEU A 68 -6.19 0.35 11.83
N LEU A 69 -5.36 1.29 11.37
CA LEU A 69 -3.91 1.22 11.51
C LEU A 69 -3.33 2.26 12.48
N ALA A 70 -4.08 3.26 12.91
CA ALA A 70 -3.57 4.20 13.91
C ALA A 70 -4.70 4.85 14.67
N THR A 71 -4.47 5.15 15.94
CA THR A 71 -5.42 5.85 16.81
C THR A 71 -4.72 7.00 17.52
N SER A 72 -5.49 7.89 18.14
CA SER A 72 -4.94 8.99 18.95
C SER A 72 -4.15 8.48 20.16
N VAL A 73 -4.58 7.36 20.76
CA VAL A 73 -3.90 6.70 21.90
C VAL A 73 -2.48 6.29 21.54
N GLN A 74 -2.27 5.95 20.28
CA GLN A 74 -0.99 5.54 19.72
C GLN A 74 -0.17 6.73 19.21
N GLY A 75 -0.75 7.93 19.08
CA GLY A 75 -0.05 9.13 18.61
C GLY A 75 0.64 8.95 17.24
N GLY A 76 0.08 8.10 16.38
CA GLY A 76 0.70 7.73 15.10
C GLY A 76 1.79 6.65 15.18
N ARG A 77 2.14 6.17 16.36
CA ARG A 77 2.95 4.96 16.54
C ARG A 77 2.02 3.76 16.43
N HIS A 78 1.89 3.22 15.23
CA HIS A 78 1.14 1.99 14.92
C HIS A 78 1.41 0.86 15.95
N LEU A 79 0.68 -0.27 15.87
CA LEU A 79 0.79 -1.56 16.58
C LEU A 79 2.21 -2.09 16.91
N MET A 80 3.23 -1.43 16.41
CA MET A 80 4.66 -1.59 16.60
C MET A 80 5.23 -0.66 17.70
N GLY A 81 4.45 -0.20 18.67
CA GLY A 81 4.92 0.72 19.74
C GLY A 81 6.13 0.24 20.55
N SER A 82 6.51 -1.05 20.42
CA SER A 82 7.71 -1.68 20.97
C SER A 82 8.91 -1.74 20.02
N LEU A 83 8.76 -1.34 18.75
CA LEU A 83 9.81 -1.40 17.72
C LEU A 83 10.34 0.00 17.41
N ASP A 84 11.66 0.11 17.30
CA ASP A 84 12.37 1.34 16.96
C ASP A 84 12.27 1.65 15.46
N VAL A 85 11.07 2.04 15.01
CA VAL A 85 10.74 2.29 13.59
C VAL A 85 10.05 3.65 13.43
N GLU A 86 10.58 4.48 12.53
CA GLU A 86 9.91 5.70 12.07
C GLU A 86 8.73 5.33 11.17
N VAL A 87 7.50 5.62 11.57
CA VAL A 87 6.30 5.32 10.79
C VAL A 87 5.76 6.58 10.12
N VAL A 88 5.54 6.53 8.81
CA VAL A 88 4.94 7.61 8.03
C VAL A 88 3.74 7.08 7.27
N PHE A 89 2.58 7.73 7.41
CA PHE A 89 1.36 7.35 6.72
C PHE A 89 1.22 8.08 5.39
N ILE A 90 0.84 7.35 4.33
CA ILE A 90 0.57 7.91 3.00
C ILE A 90 -0.85 7.52 2.60
N GLY A 91 -1.68 8.50 2.26
CA GLY A 91 -3.09 8.28 1.94
C GLY A 91 -3.83 9.52 1.46
N VAL A 92 -5.08 9.36 1.04
CA VAL A 92 -5.95 10.48 0.68
C VAL A 92 -6.41 11.20 1.97
N PRO A 93 -6.31 12.53 2.06
CA PRO A 93 -6.80 13.27 3.22
C PRO A 93 -8.33 13.22 3.31
N LYS A 94 -8.86 13.13 4.54
CA LYS A 94 -10.29 13.12 4.80
C LYS A 94 -10.84 14.54 4.84
N LEU A 95 -11.12 15.09 3.67
CA LEU A 95 -11.67 16.43 3.54
C LEU A 95 -13.15 16.48 3.97
N PRO A 96 -13.63 17.62 4.52
CA PRO A 96 -15.05 17.82 4.80
C PRO A 96 -15.93 17.60 3.56
N ALA A 97 -17.14 17.10 3.76
CA ALA A 97 -18.08 16.86 2.67
C ALA A 97 -18.37 18.16 1.88
N GLY A 98 -18.38 18.05 0.55
CA GLY A 98 -18.62 19.21 -0.33
C GLY A 98 -17.38 20.07 -0.63
N THR A 99 -16.20 19.70 -0.12
CA THR A 99 -14.94 20.39 -0.45
C THR A 99 -14.61 20.21 -1.94
N ALA A 100 -14.40 21.32 -2.65
CA ALA A 100 -13.94 21.31 -4.04
C ALA A 100 -12.46 20.84 -4.13
N ASP A 101 -11.98 20.63 -5.35
CA ASP A 101 -10.57 20.26 -5.55
C ASP A 101 -9.67 21.40 -5.07
N LEU A 102 -8.74 21.07 -4.16
CA LEU A 102 -7.84 22.04 -3.55
C LEU A 102 -6.82 22.55 -4.56
N ASP A 103 -6.56 23.85 -4.56
CA ASP A 103 -5.49 24.44 -5.37
C ASP A 103 -4.08 24.11 -4.81
N ALA A 104 -3.03 24.44 -5.56
CA ALA A 104 -1.66 24.12 -5.15
C ALA A 104 -1.24 24.77 -3.81
N LYS A 105 -1.75 25.97 -3.50
CA LYS A 105 -1.45 26.67 -2.25
C LYS A 105 -2.17 25.99 -1.07
N GLU A 106 -3.41 25.62 -1.26
CA GLU A 106 -4.20 24.89 -0.27
C GLU A 106 -3.64 23.49 0.00
N GLN A 107 -3.23 22.79 -1.05
CA GLN A 107 -2.54 21.50 -0.93
C GLN A 107 -1.23 21.63 -0.15
N ALA A 108 -0.42 22.65 -0.41
CA ALA A 108 0.83 22.88 0.31
C ALA A 108 0.59 23.20 1.80
N ALA A 109 -0.42 24.02 2.11
CA ALA A 109 -0.80 24.33 3.49
C ALA A 109 -1.26 23.08 4.24
N LEU A 110 -2.15 22.28 3.64
CA LEU A 110 -2.62 21.03 4.24
C LEU A 110 -1.48 20.01 4.40
N GLN A 111 -0.61 19.88 3.40
CA GLN A 111 0.53 18.98 3.45
C GLN A 111 1.53 19.36 4.55
N SER A 112 1.61 20.63 4.94
CA SER A 112 2.46 21.09 6.05
C SER A 112 1.92 20.57 7.40
N LEU A 113 0.63 20.77 7.66
CA LEU A 113 -0.06 20.21 8.84
C LEU A 113 0.09 18.68 8.92
N LEU A 114 -0.05 18.00 7.78
CA LEU A 114 0.06 16.54 7.73
C LEU A 114 1.48 16.05 8.03
N ARG A 115 2.53 16.74 7.56
CA ARG A 115 3.92 16.35 7.84
C ARG A 115 4.26 16.44 9.32
N GLU A 116 3.76 17.45 10.01
CA GLU A 116 3.91 17.59 11.47
C GLU A 116 3.32 16.38 12.22
N ASN A 117 2.36 15.69 11.61
CA ASN A 117 1.67 14.51 12.15
C ASN A 117 2.08 13.22 11.43
N SER A 118 3.29 13.15 10.85
CA SER A 118 3.82 11.97 10.15
C SER A 118 2.91 11.43 9.04
N CYS A 119 2.19 12.31 8.36
CA CYS A 119 1.28 11.99 7.27
C CYS A 119 1.71 12.69 5.97
N ILE A 120 1.51 12.01 4.84
CA ILE A 120 1.73 12.53 3.49
C ILE A 120 0.46 12.32 2.68
N ALA A 121 -0.09 13.41 2.15
CA ALA A 121 -1.30 13.37 1.35
C ALA A 121 -1.02 12.90 -0.08
N VAL A 122 -1.91 12.05 -0.57
CA VAL A 122 -2.12 11.80 -1.99
C VAL A 122 -3.31 12.65 -2.41
N PHE A 123 -3.05 13.77 -3.06
CA PHE A 123 -4.11 14.64 -3.57
C PHE A 123 -4.67 14.06 -4.87
N LEU A 124 -5.95 13.69 -4.83
CA LEU A 124 -6.70 13.19 -5.98
C LEU A 124 -7.86 14.15 -6.29
N PRO A 125 -8.08 14.50 -7.57
CA PRO A 125 -9.28 15.23 -7.97
C PRO A 125 -10.54 14.45 -7.60
N ASN A 126 -11.61 15.15 -7.26
CA ASN A 126 -12.88 14.59 -6.81
C ASN A 126 -13.46 13.55 -7.78
N GLN A 127 -13.34 13.78 -9.08
CA GLN A 127 -13.78 12.82 -10.11
C GLN A 127 -12.98 11.51 -10.04
N LEU A 128 -11.67 11.60 -9.83
CA LEU A 128 -10.78 10.46 -9.73
C LEU A 128 -11.05 9.67 -8.43
N THR A 129 -11.21 10.37 -7.31
CA THR A 129 -11.60 9.77 -6.01
C THR A 129 -12.91 8.99 -6.13
N LYS A 130 -13.93 9.55 -6.81
CA LYS A 130 -15.20 8.85 -7.05
C LYS A 130 -15.01 7.58 -7.89
N ALA A 131 -14.26 7.66 -8.99
CA ALA A 131 -14.02 6.49 -9.85
C ALA A 131 -13.24 5.38 -9.14
N HIS A 132 -12.21 5.74 -8.36
CA HIS A 132 -11.43 4.81 -7.54
C HIS A 132 -12.29 4.16 -6.44
N PHE A 133 -13.13 4.95 -5.77
CA PHE A 133 -14.09 4.45 -4.78
C PHE A 133 -15.08 3.47 -5.43
N SER A 134 -15.68 3.82 -6.57
CA SER A 134 -16.63 2.95 -7.28
C SER A 134 -15.99 1.61 -7.70
N TYR A 135 -14.76 1.62 -8.23
CA TYR A 135 -14.11 0.33 -8.54
C TYR A 135 -13.80 -0.48 -7.27
N SER A 136 -13.30 0.18 -6.22
CA SER A 136 -12.91 -0.48 -4.98
C SER A 136 -14.10 -1.09 -4.23
N PHE A 137 -15.18 -0.34 -4.05
CA PHE A 137 -16.29 -0.74 -3.19
C PHE A 137 -17.51 -1.29 -3.94
N THR A 138 -17.67 -0.99 -5.23
CA THR A 138 -18.78 -1.55 -6.04
C THR A 138 -18.34 -2.78 -6.84
N VAL A 139 -17.06 -2.88 -7.22
CA VAL A 139 -16.57 -4.02 -8.02
C VAL A 139 -15.74 -4.99 -7.17
N LEU A 140 -14.68 -4.51 -6.51
CA LEU A 140 -13.78 -5.40 -5.76
C LEU A 140 -14.44 -5.92 -4.47
N TRP A 141 -15.01 -5.03 -3.64
CA TRP A 141 -15.53 -5.40 -2.33
C TRP A 141 -16.55 -6.54 -2.36
N PRO A 142 -17.64 -6.51 -3.15
CA PRO A 142 -18.62 -7.60 -3.16
C PRO A 142 -17.97 -8.93 -3.57
N LEU A 143 -17.14 -8.90 -4.61
CA LEU A 143 -16.50 -10.10 -5.14
C LEU A 143 -15.52 -10.72 -4.14
N LEU A 144 -14.74 -9.89 -3.43
CA LEU A 144 -13.83 -10.33 -2.36
C LEU A 144 -14.59 -11.03 -1.21
N HIS A 145 -15.87 -10.71 -1.03
CA HIS A 145 -16.76 -11.31 -0.03
C HIS A 145 -17.67 -12.41 -0.61
N ASN A 146 -17.29 -13.01 -1.75
CA ASN A 146 -18.06 -14.03 -2.47
C ASN A 146 -19.48 -13.60 -2.86
N GLN A 147 -19.75 -12.29 -2.91
CA GLN A 147 -20.98 -11.75 -3.48
C GLN A 147 -20.72 -11.54 -4.97
N VAL A 148 -21.07 -12.56 -5.76
CA VAL A 148 -21.02 -12.47 -7.22
C VAL A 148 -22.24 -11.68 -7.68
N PRO A 149 -22.10 -10.45 -8.21
CA PRO A 149 -23.25 -9.65 -8.58
C PRO A 149 -23.97 -10.29 -9.77
N ASP A 150 -25.29 -10.48 -9.64
CA ASP A 150 -26.17 -11.21 -10.55
C ASP A 150 -26.39 -10.53 -11.92
N GLN A 151 -25.75 -9.38 -12.16
CA GLN A 151 -25.96 -8.57 -13.38
C GLN A 151 -24.67 -8.34 -14.20
N HIS A 152 -23.65 -9.21 -14.01
CA HIS A 152 -22.31 -9.26 -14.64
C HIS A 152 -21.33 -8.22 -14.11
N ALA A 153 -20.26 -8.59 -13.38
CA ALA A 153 -19.03 -7.79 -13.32
C ALA A 153 -19.22 -6.25 -13.17
N GLY A 154 -20.29 -5.79 -12.49
CA GLY A 154 -21.01 -4.56 -12.84
C GLY A 154 -22.55 -4.55 -12.55
N GLY A 155 -23.01 -5.07 -11.40
CA GLY A 155 -24.40 -4.84 -10.92
C GLY A 155 -24.37 -4.13 -9.57
N GLN A 156 -25.06 -3.00 -9.31
CA GLN A 156 -26.25 -2.41 -9.93
C GLN A 156 -25.97 -1.51 -11.15
N GLY A 157 -26.55 -1.83 -12.32
CA GLY A 157 -26.73 -0.88 -13.44
C GLY A 157 -25.49 -0.41 -14.22
N GLY A 158 -24.39 -1.17 -14.25
CA GLY A 158 -23.16 -0.74 -14.92
C GLY A 158 -22.94 -1.37 -16.30
N ASP A 159 -23.11 -0.61 -17.39
CA ASP A 159 -22.56 -0.97 -18.70
C ASP A 159 -21.05 -1.26 -18.57
N GLY A 160 -20.49 -2.20 -19.36
CA GLY A 160 -19.04 -2.47 -19.38
C GLY A 160 -18.17 -1.20 -19.58
N ALA A 161 -18.75 -0.16 -20.17
CA ALA A 161 -18.18 1.18 -20.29
C ALA A 161 -17.97 1.88 -18.92
N LEU A 162 -18.92 1.78 -17.99
CA LEU A 162 -18.82 2.37 -16.65
C LEU A 162 -17.72 1.69 -15.84
N VAL A 163 -17.70 0.35 -15.85
CA VAL A 163 -16.64 -0.43 -15.17
C VAL A 163 -15.26 -0.13 -15.76
N SER A 164 -15.18 0.07 -17.08
CA SER A 164 -13.93 0.49 -17.74
C SER A 164 -13.49 1.90 -17.34
N SER A 165 -14.43 2.83 -17.16
CA SER A 165 -14.15 4.18 -16.66
C SER A 165 -13.66 4.16 -15.21
N TRP A 166 -14.33 3.40 -14.35
CA TRP A 166 -13.90 3.20 -12.96
C TRP A 166 -12.54 2.52 -12.86
N TRP A 167 -12.26 1.55 -13.73
CA TRP A 167 -10.94 0.91 -13.82
C TRP A 167 -9.84 1.92 -14.18
N LYS A 168 -10.07 2.81 -15.15
CA LYS A 168 -9.11 3.88 -15.46
C LYS A 168 -8.84 4.75 -14.24
N GLY A 169 -9.90 5.16 -13.54
CA GLY A 169 -9.76 5.90 -12.28
C GLY A 169 -8.98 5.12 -11.22
N TYR A 170 -9.25 3.83 -11.08
CA TYR A 170 -8.55 2.96 -10.15
C TYR A 170 -7.04 2.87 -10.44
N VAL A 171 -6.67 2.69 -11.71
CA VAL A 171 -5.27 2.66 -12.18
C VAL A 171 -4.60 4.00 -11.92
N THR A 172 -5.18 5.11 -12.38
CA THR A 172 -4.60 6.45 -12.22
C THR A 172 -4.45 6.84 -10.76
N SER A 173 -5.39 6.47 -9.88
CA SER A 173 -5.22 6.65 -8.44
C SER A 173 -4.06 5.83 -7.90
N ASN A 174 -3.95 4.54 -8.23
CA ASN A 174 -2.83 3.70 -7.77
C ASN A 174 -1.46 4.24 -8.28
N GLU A 175 -1.41 4.80 -9.49
CA GLU A 175 -0.22 5.49 -10.02
C GLU A 175 0.11 6.75 -9.23
N ALA A 176 -0.89 7.57 -8.87
CA ALA A 176 -0.70 8.74 -8.02
C ALA A 176 -0.16 8.37 -6.64
N PHE A 177 -0.70 7.31 -6.01
CA PHE A 177 -0.17 6.74 -4.77
C PHE A 177 1.29 6.31 -4.93
N ALA A 178 1.63 5.55 -5.98
CA ALA A 178 2.99 5.11 -6.22
C ALA A 178 3.96 6.28 -6.48
N SER A 179 3.49 7.34 -7.15
CA SER A 179 4.26 8.58 -7.36
C SER A 179 4.57 9.27 -6.04
N THR A 180 3.57 9.48 -5.17
CA THR A 180 3.77 10.09 -3.84
C THR A 180 4.69 9.26 -2.96
N VAL A 181 4.52 7.93 -2.94
CA VAL A 181 5.42 7.02 -2.22
C VAL A 181 6.84 7.18 -2.74
N LYS A 182 7.05 7.09 -4.06
CA LYS A 182 8.39 7.22 -4.67
C LYS A 182 9.06 8.55 -4.32
N GLN A 183 8.32 9.66 -4.33
CA GLN A 183 8.85 10.98 -3.93
C GLN A 183 9.24 11.06 -2.45
N SER A 184 8.66 10.18 -1.63
CA SER A 184 8.87 10.14 -0.17
C SER A 184 9.91 9.11 0.28
N LEU A 185 10.39 8.25 -0.63
CA LEU A 185 11.30 7.16 -0.34
C LEU A 185 12.74 7.64 -0.09
N ARG A 186 13.39 6.98 0.87
CA ARG A 186 14.83 6.99 1.10
C ARG A 186 15.39 5.59 0.83
N ALA A 187 16.71 5.49 0.63
CA ALA A 187 17.35 4.18 0.51
C ALA A 187 17.10 3.36 1.80
N GLY A 188 16.85 2.07 1.64
CA GLY A 188 16.52 1.16 2.75
C GLY A 188 15.08 1.25 3.28
N ASP A 189 14.25 2.21 2.85
CA ASP A 189 12.88 2.33 3.35
C ASP A 189 12.02 1.08 3.06
N MET A 190 11.15 0.76 4.01
CA MET A 190 10.13 -0.28 3.85
C MET A 190 8.80 0.36 3.47
N VAL A 191 8.15 -0.14 2.42
CA VAL A 191 6.79 0.27 2.04
C VAL A 191 5.82 -0.83 2.40
N TRP A 192 4.77 -0.49 3.15
CA TRP A 192 3.71 -1.42 3.50
C TRP A 192 2.36 -0.92 3.00
N VAL A 193 1.84 -1.57 1.96
CA VAL A 193 0.60 -1.20 1.28
C VAL A 193 -0.56 -2.02 1.84
N HIS A 194 -1.69 -1.37 2.11
CA HIS A 194 -2.84 -2.01 2.74
C HIS A 194 -4.11 -1.98 1.89
N SER A 195 -4.82 -3.11 1.92
CA SER A 195 -6.19 -3.31 1.45
C SER A 195 -6.41 -3.25 -0.07
N HIS A 196 -7.59 -3.74 -0.47
CA HIS A 196 -8.04 -3.85 -1.86
C HIS A 196 -8.12 -2.54 -2.67
N PRO A 197 -8.19 -1.31 -2.10
CA PRO A 197 -8.16 -0.11 -2.94
C PRO A 197 -6.78 0.12 -3.60
N LEU A 198 -5.72 -0.54 -3.14
CA LEU A 198 -4.33 -0.27 -3.53
C LEU A 198 -3.61 -1.49 -4.14
N LEU A 199 -4.35 -2.41 -4.78
CA LEU A 199 -3.78 -3.66 -5.32
C LEU A 199 -2.70 -3.44 -6.39
N LEU A 200 -2.70 -2.29 -7.07
CA LEU A 200 -1.77 -2.00 -8.17
C LEU A 200 -0.58 -1.14 -7.74
N VAL A 201 -0.59 -0.55 -6.54
CA VAL A 201 0.53 0.25 -6.02
C VAL A 201 1.86 -0.52 -6.10
N PRO A 202 1.97 -1.81 -5.72
CA PRO A 202 3.25 -2.51 -5.82
C PRO A 202 3.78 -2.61 -7.25
N SER A 203 2.90 -2.86 -8.24
CA SER A 203 3.31 -2.88 -9.66
C SER A 203 3.70 -1.50 -10.17
N ALA A 204 2.96 -0.46 -9.80
CA ALA A 204 3.24 0.91 -10.20
C ALA A 204 4.58 1.39 -9.61
N LEU A 205 4.90 1.03 -8.36
CA LEU A 205 6.21 1.32 -7.75
C LEU A 205 7.36 0.64 -8.50
N ARG A 206 7.19 -0.62 -8.91
CA ARG A 206 8.21 -1.31 -9.71
C ARG A 206 8.41 -0.66 -11.08
N GLN A 207 7.31 -0.32 -11.77
CA GLN A 207 7.37 0.39 -13.05
C GLN A 207 8.05 1.76 -12.91
N ALA A 208 7.83 2.43 -11.78
CA ALA A 208 8.47 3.70 -11.45
C ALA A 208 9.95 3.56 -11.05
N ARG A 209 10.53 2.35 -11.01
CA ARG A 209 11.94 2.07 -10.68
C ARG A 209 12.37 2.69 -9.33
N ILE A 210 11.66 2.34 -8.26
CA ILE A 210 12.09 2.67 -6.90
C ILE A 210 13.49 2.08 -6.57
N PRO A 211 14.23 2.62 -5.59
CA PRO A 211 15.54 2.11 -5.23
C PRO A 211 15.51 0.61 -4.89
N PRO A 212 16.49 -0.19 -5.34
CA PRO A 212 16.51 -1.64 -5.13
C PRO A 212 16.67 -2.04 -3.66
N SER A 213 17.21 -1.14 -2.82
CA SER A 213 17.28 -1.28 -1.37
C SER A 213 15.92 -1.23 -0.68
N CYS A 214 14.90 -0.67 -1.33
CA CYS A 214 13.58 -0.51 -0.74
C CYS A 214 12.78 -1.81 -0.85
N THR A 215 12.09 -2.17 0.23
CA THR A 215 11.20 -3.33 0.25
C THR A 215 9.75 -2.89 0.10
N VAL A 216 8.94 -3.73 -0.53
CA VAL A 216 7.50 -3.46 -0.73
C VAL A 216 6.73 -4.67 -0.27
N SER A 217 5.92 -4.47 0.75
CA SER A 217 5.02 -5.46 1.33
C SER A 217 3.58 -5.03 1.10
N PHE A 218 2.69 -5.99 0.90
CA PHE A 218 1.26 -5.77 0.77
C PHE A 218 0.50 -6.61 1.79
N PHE A 219 -0.56 -6.07 2.38
CA PHE A 219 -1.44 -6.83 3.27
C PHE A 219 -2.92 -6.66 2.88
N LEU A 220 -3.61 -7.79 2.64
CA LEU A 220 -5.03 -7.79 2.33
C LEU A 220 -5.86 -8.01 3.60
N HIS A 221 -6.62 -6.99 3.99
CA HIS A 221 -7.50 -7.04 5.17
C HIS A 221 -8.88 -7.67 4.90
N THR A 222 -9.25 -7.85 3.63
CA THR A 222 -10.47 -8.56 3.24
C THR A 222 -10.17 -10.05 3.02
N PRO A 223 -11.19 -10.91 2.95
CA PRO A 223 -11.01 -12.25 2.42
C PRO A 223 -10.42 -12.23 1.01
N PHE A 224 -9.75 -13.32 0.64
CA PHE A 224 -9.40 -13.59 -0.75
C PHE A 224 -10.29 -14.73 -1.26
N PRO A 225 -11.12 -14.51 -2.30
CA PRO A 225 -12.16 -15.45 -2.70
C PRO A 225 -11.55 -16.64 -3.47
N SER A 226 -12.35 -17.70 -3.62
CA SER A 226 -11.92 -18.87 -4.38
C SER A 226 -11.58 -18.52 -5.84
N PRO A 227 -10.74 -19.32 -6.53
CA PRO A 227 -10.40 -19.08 -7.93
C PRO A 227 -11.60 -19.02 -8.88
N GLU A 228 -12.70 -19.73 -8.56
CA GLU A 228 -13.93 -19.72 -9.36
C GLU A 228 -14.72 -18.43 -9.21
N VAL A 229 -14.60 -17.75 -8.06
CA VAL A 229 -15.17 -16.41 -7.86
C VAL A 229 -14.23 -15.36 -8.46
N TRP A 230 -12.92 -15.47 -8.21
CA TRP A 230 -11.92 -14.50 -8.70
C TRP A 230 -11.91 -14.38 -10.24
N ARG A 231 -12.11 -15.47 -10.97
CA ARG A 231 -12.11 -15.45 -12.44
C ARG A 231 -13.23 -14.59 -13.06
N VAL A 232 -14.29 -14.30 -12.31
CA VAL A 232 -15.40 -13.43 -12.75
C VAL A 232 -14.98 -11.95 -12.78
N LEU A 233 -13.97 -11.57 -11.99
CA LEU A 233 -13.52 -10.20 -11.84
C LEU A 233 -12.97 -9.63 -13.17
N PRO A 234 -13.40 -8.43 -13.62
CA PRO A 234 -12.75 -7.75 -14.71
C PRO A 234 -11.33 -7.34 -14.30
N HIS A 235 -10.38 -7.38 -15.23
CA HIS A 235 -8.96 -7.06 -14.96
C HIS A 235 -8.27 -7.97 -13.92
N ARG A 236 -8.82 -9.17 -13.67
CA ARG A 236 -8.29 -10.20 -12.76
C ARG A 236 -6.79 -10.45 -12.90
N THR A 237 -6.27 -10.43 -14.12
CA THR A 237 -4.86 -10.70 -14.41
C THR A 237 -3.98 -9.55 -13.94
N GLN A 238 -4.37 -8.31 -14.27
CA GLN A 238 -3.67 -7.09 -13.86
C GLN A 238 -3.64 -6.95 -12.33
N LEU A 239 -4.75 -7.28 -11.66
CA LEU A 239 -4.84 -7.24 -10.20
C LEU A 239 -3.93 -8.26 -9.52
N LEU A 240 -3.87 -9.51 -10.02
CA LEU A 240 -2.94 -10.51 -9.51
C LEU A 240 -1.48 -10.12 -9.77
N GLN A 241 -1.18 -9.59 -10.97
CA GLN A 241 0.15 -9.08 -11.30
C GLN A 241 0.56 -7.90 -10.41
N GLY A 242 -0.40 -7.03 -10.07
CA GLY A 242 -0.25 -5.94 -9.11
C GLY A 242 0.21 -6.44 -7.74
N LEU A 243 -0.55 -7.37 -7.17
CA LEU A 243 -0.20 -8.00 -5.89
C LEU A 243 1.15 -8.71 -5.94
N LEU A 244 1.38 -9.51 -6.99
CA LEU A 244 2.61 -10.26 -7.18
C LEU A 244 3.82 -9.35 -7.30
N ALA A 245 3.68 -8.06 -7.63
CA ALA A 245 4.79 -7.12 -7.62
C ALA A 245 5.27 -6.78 -6.19
N SER A 246 4.66 -7.29 -5.13
CA SER A 246 5.20 -7.18 -3.77
C SER A 246 6.36 -8.17 -3.56
N HIS A 247 7.20 -7.88 -2.56
CA HIS A 247 8.18 -8.83 -2.01
C HIS A 247 7.50 -9.76 -1.01
N VAL A 248 6.61 -9.21 -0.18
CA VAL A 248 5.81 -9.95 0.79
C VAL A 248 4.33 -9.64 0.58
N ILE A 249 3.47 -10.66 0.62
CA ILE A 249 2.01 -10.54 0.52
C ILE A 249 1.39 -11.24 1.73
N GLY A 250 0.71 -10.48 2.57
CA GLY A 250 0.08 -10.95 3.79
C GLY A 250 -1.43 -11.13 3.65
N PHE A 251 -1.94 -12.19 4.28
CA PHE A 251 -3.36 -12.49 4.42
C PHE A 251 -3.70 -12.84 5.87
N HIS A 252 -4.97 -12.71 6.26
CA HIS A 252 -5.41 -13.11 7.59
C HIS A 252 -5.40 -14.63 7.81
N LEU A 253 -5.97 -15.39 6.87
CA LEU A 253 -6.14 -16.83 6.98
C LEU A 253 -5.34 -17.57 5.91
N PHE A 254 -4.88 -18.77 6.25
CA PHE A 254 -4.18 -19.64 5.29
C PHE A 254 -5.06 -19.98 4.08
N GLU A 255 -6.38 -20.09 4.26
CA GLU A 255 -7.33 -20.34 3.19
C GLU A 255 -7.31 -19.23 2.12
N TYR A 256 -7.20 -17.97 2.55
CA TYR A 256 -7.12 -16.82 1.65
C TYR A 256 -5.82 -16.84 0.85
N ALA A 257 -4.70 -17.11 1.54
CA ALA A 257 -3.40 -17.29 0.89
C ALA A 257 -3.42 -18.43 -0.14
N ARG A 258 -4.02 -19.58 0.20
CA ARG A 258 -4.17 -20.74 -0.68
C ARG A 258 -5.03 -20.41 -1.90
N HIS A 259 -6.12 -19.68 -1.73
CA HIS A 259 -6.95 -19.24 -2.85
C HIS A 259 -6.20 -18.29 -3.77
N PHE A 260 -5.46 -17.31 -3.23
CA PHE A 260 -4.59 -16.43 -4.00
C PHE A 260 -3.56 -17.21 -4.82
N MET A 261 -2.82 -18.12 -4.18
CA MET A 261 -1.86 -19.00 -4.84
C MET A 261 -2.49 -19.80 -5.98
N THR A 262 -3.66 -20.38 -5.75
CA THR A 262 -4.37 -21.16 -6.76
C THR A 262 -4.85 -20.29 -7.93
N SER A 263 -5.31 -19.06 -7.64
CA SER A 263 -5.68 -18.07 -8.66
C SER A 263 -4.48 -17.65 -9.50
N CYS A 264 -3.32 -17.37 -8.88
CA CYS A 264 -2.07 -17.09 -9.58
C CYS A 264 -1.64 -18.25 -10.47
N ARG A 265 -1.65 -19.49 -9.95
CA ARG A 265 -1.29 -20.70 -10.70
C ARG A 265 -2.15 -20.87 -11.95
N ARG A 266 -3.47 -20.72 -11.82
CA ARG A 266 -4.44 -20.95 -12.90
C ARG A 266 -4.49 -19.81 -13.92
N LEU A 267 -4.50 -18.56 -13.47
CA LEU A 267 -4.77 -17.40 -14.33
C LEU A 267 -3.52 -16.77 -14.93
N LEU A 268 -2.35 -16.97 -14.31
CA LEU A 268 -1.06 -16.46 -14.79
C LEU A 268 -0.16 -17.57 -15.34
N ALA A 269 -0.67 -18.80 -15.46
CA ALA A 269 0.05 -19.97 -15.94
C ALA A 269 1.38 -20.22 -15.21
N LEU A 270 1.44 -19.92 -13.91
CA LEU A 270 2.68 -20.04 -13.10
C LEU A 270 3.03 -21.49 -12.72
N GLY A 271 2.26 -22.49 -13.13
CA GLY A 271 2.67 -23.91 -13.05
C GLY A 271 3.10 -24.38 -11.65
N GLU A 272 4.29 -24.98 -11.58
CA GLU A 272 4.93 -25.46 -10.34
C GLU A 272 5.60 -24.36 -9.52
N ASN A 273 5.64 -23.11 -10.02
CA ASN A 273 6.29 -21.99 -9.35
C ASN A 273 5.51 -21.49 -8.11
N VAL A 274 4.45 -22.17 -7.72
CA VAL A 274 3.55 -21.80 -6.63
C VAL A 274 3.61 -22.92 -5.57
N GLY A 275 4.29 -22.67 -4.45
CA GLY A 275 4.51 -23.71 -3.46
C GLY A 275 5.40 -23.31 -2.29
N ALA A 276 5.99 -24.31 -1.62
CA ALA A 276 6.97 -24.08 -0.58
C ALA A 276 8.27 -23.53 -1.19
N GLY A 277 8.87 -22.54 -0.53
CA GLY A 277 10.16 -21.99 -0.92
C GLY A 277 11.29 -23.03 -0.87
N PRO A 278 12.48 -22.71 -1.40
CA PRO A 278 13.58 -23.67 -1.57
C PRO A 278 14.07 -24.35 -0.28
N ALA A 279 13.85 -23.71 0.87
CA ALA A 279 14.25 -24.21 2.19
C ALA A 279 13.14 -24.99 2.92
N GLY A 280 11.96 -25.16 2.31
CA GLY A 280 10.77 -25.69 2.98
C GLY A 280 10.18 -24.70 4.00
N GLY A 281 8.86 -24.75 4.21
CA GLY A 281 8.20 -24.02 5.30
C GLY A 281 7.72 -22.59 5.02
N VAL A 282 8.22 -21.89 4.00
CA VAL A 282 7.73 -20.55 3.62
C VAL A 282 6.90 -20.63 2.34
N LEU A 283 5.65 -20.14 2.36
CA LEU A 283 4.81 -20.06 1.17
C LEU A 283 5.38 -19.00 0.23
N SER A 284 5.58 -19.34 -1.05
CA SER A 284 6.10 -18.38 -2.02
C SER A 284 5.66 -18.67 -3.45
N ILE A 285 5.76 -17.64 -4.29
CA ILE A 285 5.55 -17.73 -5.73
C ILE A 285 6.84 -17.28 -6.42
N ASP A 286 7.45 -18.18 -7.19
CA ASP A 286 8.59 -17.89 -8.04
C ASP A 286 8.14 -17.24 -9.36
N LEU A 287 8.79 -16.14 -9.72
CA LEU A 287 8.49 -15.33 -10.90
C LEU A 287 9.72 -15.25 -11.82
N GLY A 288 10.67 -16.18 -11.66
CA GLY A 288 11.92 -16.29 -12.42
C GLY A 288 12.98 -15.33 -11.91
N SER A 289 12.80 -14.02 -12.13
CA SER A 289 13.78 -13.01 -11.69
C SER A 289 13.63 -12.60 -10.23
N ARG A 290 12.54 -13.03 -9.58
CA ARG A 290 12.18 -12.62 -8.23
C ARG A 290 11.22 -13.62 -7.60
N ARG A 291 11.06 -13.51 -6.28
CA ARG A 291 10.12 -14.29 -5.49
C ARG A 291 9.16 -13.37 -4.75
N ALA A 292 7.89 -13.74 -4.70
CA ALA A 292 6.91 -13.15 -3.81
C ALA A 292 6.69 -14.11 -2.64
N THR A 293 7.02 -13.67 -1.43
CA THR A 293 6.78 -14.41 -0.18
C THR A 293 5.36 -14.18 0.29
N ILE A 294 4.70 -15.22 0.78
CA ILE A 294 3.33 -15.17 1.27
C ILE A 294 3.34 -15.41 2.78
N THR A 295 2.70 -14.53 3.53
CA THR A 295 2.58 -14.62 4.98
C THR A 295 1.12 -14.72 5.39
N VAL A 296 0.89 -15.39 6.51
CA VAL A 296 -0.43 -15.51 7.12
C VAL A 296 -0.33 -14.94 8.54
N SER A 297 -1.03 -13.85 8.80
CA SER A 297 -0.96 -13.13 10.08
C SER A 297 -2.35 -12.67 10.52
N HIS A 298 -2.68 -12.96 11.79
CA HIS A 298 -3.91 -12.49 12.40
C HIS A 298 -3.70 -11.08 12.94
N VAL A 299 -4.64 -10.17 12.65
CA VAL A 299 -4.64 -8.85 13.28
C VAL A 299 -5.30 -8.96 14.64
N GLY A 300 -4.58 -8.53 15.67
CA GLY A 300 -5.06 -8.49 17.05
C GLY A 300 -5.67 -7.14 17.43
N ILE A 301 -6.23 -7.08 18.63
CA ILE A 301 -6.73 -5.87 19.25
C ILE A 301 -5.65 -5.25 20.15
N ASP A 302 -5.58 -3.92 20.18
CA ASP A 302 -4.71 -3.21 21.11
C ASP A 302 -5.42 -3.04 22.46
N CYS A 303 -4.86 -3.66 23.50
CA CYS A 303 -5.41 -3.60 24.85
C CYS A 303 -5.42 -2.17 25.43
N GLU A 304 -4.46 -1.32 25.10
CA GLU A 304 -4.42 0.06 25.58
C GLU A 304 -5.50 0.92 24.93
N VAL A 305 -5.75 0.71 23.63
CA VAL A 305 -6.87 1.38 22.94
C VAL A 305 -8.21 0.98 23.58
N ILE A 306 -8.39 -0.31 23.90
CA ILE A 306 -9.60 -0.78 24.59
C ILE A 306 -9.71 -0.18 25.99
N ARG A 307 -8.63 -0.24 26.79
CA ARG A 307 -8.61 0.34 28.14
C ARG A 307 -8.93 1.82 28.12
N HIS A 308 -8.39 2.57 27.15
CA HIS A 308 -8.67 3.99 26.98
C HIS A 308 -10.16 4.25 26.71
N ARG A 309 -10.79 3.48 25.81
CA ARG A 309 -12.21 3.63 25.47
C ARG A 309 -13.17 3.22 26.59
N LEU A 310 -12.76 2.30 27.46
CA LEU A 310 -13.55 1.87 28.61
C LEU A 310 -13.49 2.85 29.79
N ARG A 311 -12.60 3.86 29.76
CA ARG A 311 -12.57 4.87 30.82
C ARG A 311 -13.88 5.67 30.80
N PRO A 312 -14.55 5.86 31.95
CA PRO A 312 -15.72 6.71 32.01
C PRO A 312 -15.36 8.14 31.57
N PRO A 313 -16.26 8.86 30.89
CA PRO A 313 -16.02 10.26 30.54
C PRO A 313 -15.70 11.04 31.82
N GLN A 314 -14.64 11.85 31.78
CA GLN A 314 -14.25 12.70 32.91
C GLN A 314 -15.46 13.59 33.27
N GLY A 315 -16.10 13.30 34.40
CA GLY A 315 -17.34 13.93 34.84
C GLY A 315 -18.46 12.96 35.26
N ALA A 316 -18.35 11.66 34.98
CA ALA A 316 -19.36 10.66 35.38
C ALA A 316 -19.10 9.98 36.75
N GLN A 317 -18.16 10.50 37.55
CA GLN A 317 -17.98 10.12 38.95
C GLN A 317 -18.59 11.20 39.85
N GLN A 318 -19.91 11.22 39.95
CA GLN A 318 -20.68 11.75 41.09
C GLN A 318 -22.18 11.63 40.77
N ARG A 319 -22.75 10.43 40.92
CA ARG A 319 -24.13 10.18 41.38
C ARG A 319 -24.20 8.82 42.04
#